data_AF-A0A7W0T4F0-F1
#
_entry.id   AF-A0A7W0T4F0-F1
#
_cell.length_a   1.000
_cell.length_b   1.000
_cell.length_c   1.000
_cell.angle_alpha   90.00
_cell.angle_beta   90.00
_cell.angle_gamma   90.00
#
_symmetry.space_group_name_H-M   'P 1'
#
loop_
_entity.id
_entity.type
_entity.pdbx_description
1 polymer ?
#
loop_
_entity_poly.entity_id
_entity_poly.type
_entity_poly.pdbx_seq_one_letter_code
_entity_poly.pdbx_strand_id
1 'polypeptide(L)'
;MKWTRVLLVLALAGCVNRAKEALAPEPEGGGTLTCREIVETCDSACSDPLCLHRCSPQGIPEARAQHDALLSCGENHGCTDEECMRTNCPTELETCLGPDPQPSAPAE
;
A
#
# COMPACT_ATOMS: atom_id res chain seq x y z
N MET A 1 -51.09 -20.11 27.94
CA MET A 1 -50.71 -20.29 26.52
C MET A 1 -49.82 -19.12 26.09
N LYS A 2 -48.58 -19.42 25.67
CA LYS A 2 -47.71 -18.64 24.75
C LYS A 2 -47.29 -17.20 25.12
N TRP A 3 -46.47 -16.99 26.16
CA TRP A 3 -45.79 -15.68 26.39
C TRP A 3 -44.27 -15.77 26.62
N THR A 4 -43.62 -16.90 26.29
CA THR A 4 -42.21 -17.15 26.63
C THR A 4 -41.24 -16.97 25.45
N ARG A 5 -41.69 -16.49 24.28
CA ARG A 5 -40.85 -16.45 23.06
C ARG A 5 -40.29 -15.07 22.67
N VAL A 6 -40.59 -14.01 23.42
CA VAL A 6 -40.23 -12.64 22.99
C VAL A 6 -38.83 -12.20 23.48
N LEU A 7 -38.27 -12.83 24.52
CA LEU A 7 -37.02 -12.36 25.13
C LEU A 7 -35.73 -12.78 24.40
N LEU A 8 -35.78 -13.67 23.40
CA LEU A 8 -34.56 -14.22 22.79
C LEU A 8 -34.01 -13.39 21.61
N VAL A 9 -34.72 -12.36 21.16
CA VAL A 9 -34.35 -11.61 19.93
C VAL A 9 -33.50 -10.36 20.21
N LEU A 10 -33.47 -9.85 21.45
CA LEU A 10 -32.81 -8.58 21.77
C LEU A 10 -31.28 -8.65 21.94
N ALA A 11 -30.69 -9.85 22.04
CA ALA A 11 -29.24 -9.99 22.26
C ALA A 11 -28.38 -9.87 20.99
N LEU A 12 -28.97 -9.95 19.79
CA LEU A 12 -28.22 -9.92 18.53
C LEU A 12 -28.12 -8.52 17.91
N ALA A 13 -28.94 -7.56 18.32
CA ALA A 13 -28.91 -6.21 17.76
C ALA A 13 -27.65 -5.41 18.17
N GLY A 14 -27.09 -5.68 19.36
CA GLY A 14 -25.92 -4.98 19.87
C GLY A 14 -24.63 -5.29 19.12
N CYS A 15 -24.45 -6.53 18.66
CA CYS A 15 -23.25 -6.94 17.93
C CYS A 15 -23.24 -6.42 16.48
N VAL A 16 -24.42 -6.32 15.85
CA VAL A 16 -24.53 -5.89 14.44
C VAL A 16 -24.23 -4.41 14.28
N ASN A 17 -24.63 -3.57 15.25
CA ASN A 17 -24.36 -2.13 15.17
C ASN A 17 -22.86 -1.80 15.33
N ARG A 18 -22.14 -2.53 16.20
CA ARG A 18 -20.70 -2.34 16.42
C ARG A 18 -19.83 -2.80 15.24
N ALA A 19 -20.28 -3.81 14.49
CA ALA A 19 -19.64 -4.23 13.24
C ALA A 19 -19.82 -3.21 12.11
N LYS A 20 -20.96 -2.48 12.08
CA LYS A 20 -21.24 -1.48 11.06
C LYS A 20 -20.40 -0.20 11.23
N GLU A 21 -20.05 0.17 12.45
CA GLU A 21 -19.14 1.30 12.73
C GLU A 21 -17.67 0.97 12.46
N ALA A 22 -17.27 -0.31 12.54
CA ALA A 22 -15.94 -0.78 12.13
C ALA A 22 -15.77 -0.95 10.61
N LEU A 23 -16.88 -0.81 9.85
CA LEU A 23 -16.92 -0.87 8.38
C LEU A 23 -17.09 0.52 7.75
N ALA A 24 -16.92 1.59 8.52
CA ALA A 24 -16.62 2.87 7.89
C ALA A 24 -15.38 2.64 7.03
N PRO A 25 -15.41 2.89 5.71
CA PRO A 25 -14.20 2.83 4.92
C PRO A 25 -13.22 3.79 5.60
N GLU A 26 -12.10 3.26 6.11
CA GLU A 26 -10.96 4.10 6.44
C GLU A 26 -10.75 5.02 5.24
N PRO A 27 -10.51 6.32 5.44
CA PRO A 27 -10.39 7.26 4.33
C PRO A 27 -9.40 6.69 3.32
N GLU A 28 -9.92 6.27 2.17
CA GLU A 28 -9.13 5.79 1.07
C GLU A 28 -8.22 6.95 0.65
N GLY A 29 -6.96 6.92 1.08
CA GLY A 29 -5.95 7.87 0.61
C GLY A 29 -5.90 9.19 1.38
N GLY A 30 -5.40 9.15 2.62
CA GLY A 30 -4.93 10.34 3.32
C GLY A 30 -3.46 10.68 3.08
N GLY A 31 -2.79 9.91 2.22
CA GLY A 31 -1.37 10.09 1.91
C GLY A 31 -1.11 11.18 0.87
N THR A 32 0.10 11.73 0.87
CA THR A 32 0.57 12.72 -0.11
C THR A 32 1.78 12.26 -0.92
N LEU A 33 2.41 11.14 -0.53
CA LEU A 33 3.63 10.66 -1.17
C LEU A 33 3.32 10.09 -2.57
N THR A 34 4.15 10.47 -3.53
CA THR A 34 4.29 9.81 -4.84
C THR A 34 5.00 8.46 -4.71
N CYS A 35 4.96 7.62 -5.74
CA CYS A 35 5.59 6.30 -5.66
C CYS A 35 7.11 6.42 -5.43
N ARG A 36 7.76 7.36 -6.12
CA ARG A 36 9.14 7.76 -5.86
C ARG A 36 9.38 8.11 -4.39
N GLU A 37 8.56 8.95 -3.80
CA GLU A 37 8.73 9.35 -2.39
C GLU A 37 8.48 8.18 -1.43
N ILE A 38 7.60 7.23 -1.77
CA ILE A 38 7.44 5.98 -1.02
C ILE A 38 8.75 5.18 -1.06
N VAL A 39 9.35 4.96 -2.22
CA VAL A 39 10.63 4.22 -2.33
C VAL A 39 11.75 4.96 -1.58
N GLU A 40 11.89 6.27 -1.82
CA GLU A 40 12.98 7.06 -1.24
C GLU A 40 12.83 7.25 0.28
N THR A 41 11.61 7.31 0.82
CA THR A 41 11.37 7.59 2.25
C THR A 41 11.03 6.35 3.05
N CYS A 42 10.19 5.46 2.53
CA CYS A 42 9.76 4.25 3.23
C CYS A 42 10.79 3.14 3.07
N ASP A 43 11.17 2.78 1.85
CA ASP A 43 12.04 1.62 1.62
C ASP A 43 13.46 1.86 2.15
N SER A 44 13.92 3.12 2.19
CA SER A 44 15.22 3.47 2.79
C SER A 44 15.21 3.49 4.33
N ALA A 45 14.07 3.80 4.95
CA ALA A 45 13.94 3.92 6.40
C ALA A 45 13.47 2.63 7.08
N CYS A 46 12.82 1.74 6.32
CA CYS A 46 12.25 0.50 6.82
C CYS A 46 13.14 -0.70 6.51
N SER A 47 13.36 -1.55 7.51
CA SER A 47 14.10 -2.82 7.35
C SER A 47 13.20 -4.05 7.53
N ASP A 48 11.93 -3.85 7.91
CA ASP A 48 10.98 -4.91 8.19
C ASP A 48 9.62 -4.68 7.50
N PRO A 49 8.87 -5.75 7.19
CA PRO A 49 7.59 -5.65 6.48
C PRO A 49 6.51 -4.85 7.22
N LEU A 50 6.57 -4.79 8.56
CA LEU A 50 5.57 -4.06 9.33
C LEU A 50 5.82 -2.55 9.28
N CYS A 51 7.08 -2.12 9.18
CA CYS A 51 7.43 -0.74 8.90
C CYS A 51 6.90 -0.30 7.53
N LEU A 52 7.16 -1.09 6.48
CA LEU A 52 6.65 -0.80 5.14
C LEU A 52 5.13 -0.74 5.11
N HIS A 53 4.45 -1.70 5.72
CA HIS A 53 2.99 -1.73 5.80
C HIS A 53 2.39 -0.49 6.48
N ARG A 54 3.11 0.16 7.40
CA ARG A 54 2.70 1.41 8.04
C ARG A 54 3.08 2.66 7.26
N CYS A 55 4.12 2.59 6.43
CA CYS A 55 4.63 3.72 5.67
C CYS A 55 3.92 3.88 4.32
N SER A 56 3.69 2.80 3.58
CA SER A 56 3.04 2.84 2.25
C SER A 56 1.65 3.54 2.26
N PRO A 57 0.80 3.44 3.30
CA PRO A 57 -0.45 4.20 3.38
C PRO A 57 -0.30 5.73 3.38
N GLN A 58 0.91 6.28 3.59
CA GLN A 58 1.21 7.71 3.45
C GLN A 58 1.33 8.16 1.98
N GLY A 59 1.26 7.23 1.02
CA GLY A 59 1.14 7.53 -0.39
C GLY A 59 -0.28 7.85 -0.84
N ILE A 60 -0.40 8.62 -1.92
CA ILE A 60 -1.68 8.74 -2.66
C ILE A 60 -2.08 7.36 -3.21
N PRO A 61 -3.38 7.09 -3.45
CA PRO A 61 -3.85 5.77 -3.91
C PRO A 61 -3.12 5.23 -5.13
N GLU A 62 -2.87 6.08 -6.12
CA GLU A 62 -2.13 5.72 -7.34
C GLU A 62 -0.68 5.32 -7.05
N ALA A 63 0.03 6.09 -6.22
CA ALA A 63 1.40 5.80 -5.82
C ALA A 63 1.54 4.45 -5.11
N ARG A 64 0.57 4.10 -4.26
CA ARG A 64 0.54 2.80 -3.58
C ARG A 64 0.38 1.65 -4.57
N ALA A 65 -0.53 1.79 -5.54
CA ALA A 65 -0.72 0.78 -6.58
C ALA A 65 0.55 0.59 -7.44
N GLN A 66 1.26 1.68 -7.74
CA GLN A 66 2.53 1.63 -8.48
C GLN A 66 3.64 0.96 -7.65
N HIS A 67 3.71 1.26 -6.35
CA HIS A 67 4.70 0.66 -5.43
C HIS A 67 4.44 -0.85 -5.25
N ASP A 68 3.18 -1.23 -5.06
CA ASP A 68 2.76 -2.63 -4.97
C ASP A 68 3.09 -3.40 -6.26
N ALA A 69 2.89 -2.80 -7.43
CA ALA A 69 3.27 -3.39 -8.72
C ALA A 69 4.79 -3.60 -8.83
N LEU A 70 5.59 -2.61 -8.40
CA LEU A 70 7.04 -2.71 -8.37
C LEU A 70 7.53 -3.83 -7.44
N LEU A 71 6.99 -3.90 -6.22
CA LEU A 71 7.30 -4.97 -5.27
C LEU A 71 6.91 -6.34 -5.84
N SER A 72 5.71 -6.46 -6.38
CA SER A 72 5.23 -7.73 -6.96
C SER A 72 6.09 -8.20 -8.13
N CYS A 73 6.59 -7.29 -8.98
CA CYS A 73 7.53 -7.67 -10.03
C CYS A 73 8.86 -8.17 -9.45
N GLY A 74 9.43 -7.45 -8.47
CA GLY A 74 10.65 -7.86 -7.79
C GLY A 74 10.53 -9.23 -7.14
N GLU A 75 9.42 -9.49 -6.45
CA GLU A 75 9.12 -10.80 -5.84
C GLU A 75 9.01 -11.91 -6.90
N ASN A 76 8.32 -11.66 -8.01
CA ASN A 76 8.12 -12.65 -9.07
C ASN A 76 9.43 -13.03 -9.78
N HIS A 77 10.37 -12.10 -9.87
CA HIS A 77 11.69 -12.32 -10.48
C HIS A 77 12.80 -12.66 -9.46
N GLY A 78 12.47 -12.69 -8.16
CA GLY A 78 13.44 -12.95 -7.10
C GLY A 78 14.53 -11.88 -6.98
N CYS A 79 14.19 -10.63 -7.29
CA CYS A 79 15.13 -9.52 -7.25
C CYS A 79 15.48 -9.11 -5.82
N THR A 80 16.78 -8.97 -5.57
CA THR A 80 17.33 -8.54 -4.27
C THR A 80 18.15 -7.26 -4.37
N ASP A 81 18.31 -6.73 -5.59
CA ASP A 81 19.13 -5.58 -5.89
C ASP A 81 18.56 -4.80 -7.08
N GLU A 82 19.06 -3.59 -7.24
CA GLU A 82 18.60 -2.65 -8.25
C GLU A 82 18.90 -3.10 -9.68
N GLU A 83 20.00 -3.81 -9.93
CA GLU A 83 20.34 -4.29 -11.27
C GLU A 83 19.32 -5.33 -11.76
N CYS A 84 18.92 -6.24 -10.88
CA CYS A 84 17.82 -7.16 -11.14
C CYS A 84 16.51 -6.43 -11.43
N MET A 85 16.17 -5.41 -10.61
CA MET A 85 14.95 -4.62 -10.81
C MET A 85 14.96 -3.90 -12.15
N ARG A 86 16.07 -3.25 -12.53
CA ARG A 86 16.22 -2.56 -13.83
C ARG A 86 16.08 -3.53 -15.01
N THR A 87 16.57 -4.76 -14.85
CA THR A 87 16.56 -5.77 -15.90
C THR A 87 15.19 -6.42 -16.09
N ASN A 88 14.49 -6.72 -14.99
CA ASN A 88 13.27 -7.52 -15.02
C ASN A 88 11.98 -6.71 -14.85
N CYS A 89 12.05 -5.55 -14.20
CA CYS A 89 10.91 -4.70 -13.86
C CYS A 89 11.03 -3.27 -14.42
N PRO A 90 11.46 -3.06 -15.68
CA PRO A 90 11.72 -1.72 -16.21
C PRO A 90 10.43 -0.88 -16.30
N THR A 91 9.30 -1.50 -16.62
CA THR A 91 8.00 -0.80 -16.72
C THR A 91 7.54 -0.29 -15.37
N GLU A 92 7.62 -1.12 -14.34
CA GLU A 92 7.21 -0.79 -12.98
C GLU A 92 8.14 0.25 -12.37
N LEU A 93 9.45 0.17 -12.65
CA LEU A 93 10.42 1.19 -12.25
C LEU A 93 10.12 2.53 -12.91
N GLU A 94 9.91 2.57 -14.22
CA GLU A 94 9.58 3.81 -14.94
C GLU A 94 8.25 4.38 -14.46
N THR A 95 7.26 3.54 -14.17
CA THR A 95 5.95 3.98 -13.68
C THR A 95 6.06 4.55 -12.26
N CYS A 96 6.85 3.93 -11.38
CA CYS A 96 6.96 4.34 -9.98
C CYS A 96 7.92 5.52 -9.78
N LEU A 97 9.12 5.43 -10.36
CA LEU A 97 10.17 6.42 -10.19
C LEU A 97 10.09 7.51 -11.27
N GLY A 98 9.56 7.22 -12.46
CA GLY A 98 9.75 8.07 -13.63
C GLY A 98 11.06 7.74 -14.34
N PRO A 99 11.43 8.50 -15.38
CA PRO A 99 12.69 8.29 -16.07
C PRO A 99 13.87 8.38 -15.08
N ASP A 100 14.84 7.48 -15.23
CA ASP A 100 16.11 7.59 -14.51
C ASP A 100 16.68 9.00 -14.76
N PRO A 101 17.14 9.73 -13.72
CA PRO A 101 17.82 10.99 -13.95
C PRO A 101 19.09 10.67 -14.72
N GLN A 102 19.01 10.71 -16.05
CA GLN A 102 20.16 10.56 -16.92
C GLN A 102 21.26 11.47 -16.36
N PRO A 103 22.49 10.97 -16.19
CA PRO A 103 23.59 11.81 -15.73
C PRO A 103 23.60 13.01 -16.65
N SER A 104 23.28 14.19 -16.11
CA SER A 104 23.26 15.42 -16.87
C SER A 104 24.60 15.50 -17.59
N ALA A 105 24.57 15.36 -18.92
CA ALA A 105 25.76 15.45 -19.74
C ALA A 105 26.49 16.74 -19.34
N PRO A 106 27.82 16.71 -19.12
CA PRO A 106 28.55 17.91 -18.77
C PRO A 106 28.28 18.97 -19.84
N ALA A 107 27.81 20.14 -19.43
CA ALA A 107 27.63 21.27 -20.32
C ALA A 107 28.97 21.57 -21.00
N GLU A 108 29.02 21.42 -22.33
CA GLU A 108 30.14 21.86 -23.18
C GLU A 108 30.27 23.39 -23.19
#